data_AF-A0AA38BX84-F1
#
_entry.id   AF-A0AA38BX84-F1
#
_cell.length_a   1.000
_cell.length_b   1.000
_cell.length_c   1.000
_cell.angle_alpha   90.00
_cell.angle_beta   90.00
_cell.angle_gamma   90.00
#
_symmetry.space_group_name_H-M   'P 1'
#
loop_
_entity.id
_entity.type
_entity.pdbx_description
1 polymer ?
#
loop_
_entity_poly.entity_id
_entity_poly.type
_entity_poly.pdbx_seq_one_letter_code
_entity_poly.pdbx_strand_id
1 'polypeptide(L)' 'FNMQDCKPLGVPVTLGTKLSISQFPSSPSEMEEKSRVPYQSAVGNLMYAM' A
#
# COMPACT_ATOMS: atom_id res chain seq x y z
N PHE A 1 3.40 -0.30 -16.52
CA PHE A 1 2.24 0.59 -16.38
C PHE A 1 2.59 1.93 -17.02
N ASN A 2 1.81 2.40 -18.00
CA ASN A 2 2.04 3.60 -18.80
C ASN A 2 1.68 4.87 -18.00
N MET A 3 2.41 5.13 -16.91
CA MET A 3 2.08 6.16 -15.90
C MET A 3 2.74 7.53 -16.16
N GLN A 4 3.36 7.69 -17.32
CA GLN A 4 4.16 8.86 -17.73
C GLN A 4 3.39 10.18 -17.67
N ASP A 5 2.07 10.16 -17.86
CA ASP A 5 1.22 11.35 -17.90
C ASP A 5 0.27 11.47 -16.68
N CYS A 6 0.44 10.61 -15.67
CA CYS A 6 -0.44 10.61 -14.50
C CYS A 6 -0.15 11.83 -13.62
N LYS A 7 -1.12 12.74 -13.47
CA LYS A 7 -1.03 13.82 -12.49
C LYS A 7 -1.05 13.21 -11.09
N PRO A 8 -0.11 13.57 -10.19
CA PRO A 8 -0.20 13.15 -8.80
C PRO A 8 -1.44 13.80 -8.18
N LEU A 9 -2.52 13.03 -8.08
CA LEU A 9 -3.61 13.32 -7.16
C LEU A 9 -3.04 13.22 -5.74
N GLY A 10 -3.49 14.10 -4.85
CA GLY A 10 -2.92 14.25 -3.51
C GLY A 10 -2.67 12.88 -2.87
N VAL A 11 -1.39 12.59 -2.58
CA VAL A 11 -0.99 11.29 -2.03
C VAL A 11 -1.81 11.08 -0.74
N PRO A 12 -2.51 9.94 -0.56
CA PRO A 12 -3.37 9.69 0.60
C PRO A 12 -2.57 9.54 1.90
N VAL A 13 -1.25 9.67 1.81
CA VAL A 13 -0.30 9.59 2.91
C VAL A 13 0.60 10.82 2.86
N THR A 14 0.69 11.53 3.97
CA THR A 14 1.56 12.69 4.11
C THR A 14 3.02 12.28 3.90
N LEU A 15 3.76 13.07 3.13
CA LEU A 15 5.20 12.90 2.94
C LEU A 15 5.90 12.89 4.31
N GLY A 16 6.73 11.87 4.55
CA GLY A 16 7.44 11.70 5.82
C GLY A 16 6.64 11.00 6.93
N THR A 17 5.46 10.45 6.64
CA THR A 17 4.75 9.57 7.59
C THR A 17 5.60 8.35 7.90
N LYS A 18 6.04 8.23 9.16
CA LYS A 18 6.77 7.04 9.64
C LYS A 18 5.77 5.95 9.99
N LEU A 19 5.93 4.77 9.40
CA LEU A 19 5.18 3.60 9.80
C LEU A 19 5.69 3.09 11.15
N SER A 20 4.76 2.67 12.02
CA SER A 20 5.07 2.12 13.33
C SER A 20 5.31 0.62 13.22
N ILE A 21 6.15 0.05 14.09
CA ILE A 21 6.35 -1.40 14.21
C ILE A 21 5.03 -2.10 14.53
N SER A 22 4.10 -1.43 15.21
CA SER A 22 2.75 -1.96 15.48
C SER A 22 1.92 -2.22 14.22
N GLN A 23 2.27 -1.61 13.07
CA GLN A 23 1.59 -1.84 11.79
C GLN A 23 2.17 -3.07 11.06
N PHE A 24 3.31 -3.60 11.52
CA PHE A 24 3.88 -4.84 11.03
C PHE A 24 3.03 -6.02 11.53
N PRO A 25 2.68 -6.99 10.67
CA PRO A 25 2.01 -8.22 11.11
C PRO A 25 2.81 -8.86 12.23
N SER A 26 2.20 -8.99 13.39
CA SER A 26 2.89 -9.45 14.60
C SER A 26 2.53 -10.90 14.93
N SER A 27 1.45 -11.42 14.34
CA SER A 27 1.02 -12.81 14.47
C SER A 27 1.26 -13.63 13.18
N PRO A 28 1.47 -14.95 13.29
CA PRO A 28 1.59 -15.83 12.12
C PRO A 28 0.36 -15.79 11.21
N SER A 29 -0.84 -15.67 11.79
CA SER A 29 -2.11 -15.59 11.06
C SER A 29 -2.19 -14.31 10.21
N GLU A 30 -1.81 -13.16 10.77
CA GLU A 30 -1.77 -11.90 10.02
C GLU A 30 -0.69 -11.92 8.93
N MET A 31 0.43 -12.59 9.18
CA MET A 31 1.50 -12.71 8.19
C MET A 31 1.05 -13.57 7.01
N GLU A 32 0.37 -14.69 7.27
CA GLU A 32 -0.21 -15.54 6.24
C GLU A 32 -1.28 -14.78 5.43
N GLU A 33 -2.20 -14.08 6.09
CA GLU A 33 -3.22 -13.27 5.43
C GLU A 33 -2.60 -12.17 4.53
N LYS A 34 -1.64 -11.40 5.05
CA LYS A 34 -0.99 -10.33 4.29
C LYS A 34 -0.07 -10.85 3.18
N SER A 35 0.48 -12.05 3.32
CA SER A 35 1.26 -12.70 2.25
C SER A 35 0.43 -13.12 1.04
N ARG A 36 -0.88 -13.34 1.25
CA ARG A 36 -1.82 -13.71 0.18
C ARG A 36 -2.25 -12.52 -0.66
N VAL A 37 -2.05 -11.29 -0.19
CA VAL A 37 -2.36 -10.07 -0.94
C VAL A 37 -1.26 -9.86 -1.99
N PRO A 38 -1.56 -10.03 -3.29
CA PRO A 38 -0.56 -9.81 -4.33
C PRO A 38 -0.13 -8.35 -4.35
N TYR A 39 1.16 -8.10 -4.57
CA TYR A 39 1.70 -6.74 -4.70
C TYR A 39 0.93 -5.90 -5.74
N GLN A 40 0.53 -6.53 -6.85
CA GLN A 40 -0.28 -5.90 -7.89
C GLN A 40 -1.65 -5.44 -7.39
N SER A 41 -2.30 -6.22 -6.53
CA SER A 41 -3.58 -5.87 -5.92
C SER A 41 -3.41 -4.75 -4.89
N ALA A 42 -2.35 -4.78 -4.08
CA ALA A 42 -2.06 -3.71 -3.13
C ALA A 42 -1.81 -2.36 -3.84
N VAL A 43 -0.98 -2.37 -4.89
CA VAL A 43 -0.70 -1.18 -5.70
C VAL A 43 -1.91 -0.75 -6.53
N GLY A 44 -2.66 -1.69 -7.10
CA GLY A 44 -3.88 -1.41 -7.88
C GLY A 44 -4.98 -0.78 -7.02
N ASN A 45 -5.19 -1.30 -5.81
CA ASN A 45 -6.14 -0.73 -4.86
C ASN A 45 -5.73 0.69 -4.43
N LEU A 46 -4.43 0.94 -4.25
CA LEU A 46 -3.93 2.28 -3.95
C LEU A 46 -4.21 3.26 -5.10
N MET A 47 -4.00 2.83 -6.34
CA MET A 47 -4.25 3.65 -7.53
C MET A 47 -5.74 3.91 -7.80
N TYR A 48 -6.62 2.97 -7.46
CA TYR A 48 -8.07 3.12 -7.62
C TYR A 48 -8.73 3.93 -6.50
N ALA A 49 -8.16 3.90 -5.30
CA ALA A 49 -8.64 4.68 -4.16
C ALA A 49 -8.20 6.16 -4.20
N MET A 50 -7.26 6.51 -5.09
CA MET A 50 -6.81 7.87 -5.40
C MET A 50 -7.63 8.49 -6.52
#